data_AF-A0A7R9ZKR3-F1
#
_entry.id   AF-A0A7R9ZKR3-F1
#
_cell.length_a   1.000
_cell.length_b   1.000
_cell.length_c   1.000
_cell.angle_alpha   90.00
_cell.angle_beta   90.00
_cell.angle_gamma   90.00
#
_symmetry.space_group_name_H-M   'P 1'
#
loop_
_entity.id
_entity.type
_entity.pdbx_description
1 polymer ?
#
loop_
_entity_poly.entity_id
_entity_poly.type
_entity_poly.pdbx_seq_one_letter_code
_entity_poly.pdbx_strand_id
1 'polypeptide(L)'
;VKMAREGDIDESVLLLLEANETQARDAGAAGPANLMKRLRERAAEEKDKQVSSKEIRLIRKLLRAENSQEREAILEDAFTPKENLLVAGTPENAMKAIDGEQPEQDKAMPDVPPPDFINACKAVMLNFGNLSYDDDRGDLASRIKQIASEAEVVATRIYGQGMSLREQQDRMWEDETTSIFDLEKMELEAEARGENAPWTNPDEDDNAILPGFDLDGKMQIGGS
;
A
#
# COMPACT_ATOMS: atom_id res chain seq x y z
N VAL A 1 22.93 2.91 -10.74
CA VAL A 1 22.64 4.35 -10.91
C VAL A 1 22.86 4.88 -12.31
N LYS A 2 24.09 4.90 -12.90
CA LYS A 2 24.28 5.48 -14.25
C LYS A 2 23.51 4.72 -15.35
N MET A 3 23.73 3.41 -15.46
CA MET A 3 22.99 2.54 -16.41
C MET A 3 21.47 2.50 -16.13
N ALA A 4 21.05 2.66 -14.87
CA ALA A 4 19.63 2.76 -14.53
C ALA A 4 19.03 4.04 -15.12
N ARG A 5 19.69 5.19 -14.95
CA ARG A 5 19.23 6.49 -15.49
C ARG A 5 19.25 6.53 -17.02
N GLU A 6 20.12 5.74 -17.64
CA GLU A 6 20.24 5.63 -19.10
C GLU A 6 19.17 4.68 -19.70
N GLY A 7 18.42 3.95 -18.87
CA GLY A 7 17.39 3.01 -19.31
C GLY A 7 17.93 1.64 -19.71
N ASP A 8 19.24 1.40 -19.56
CA ASP A 8 19.90 0.17 -20.00
C ASP A 8 19.66 -1.04 -19.09
N ILE A 9 18.91 -0.88 -17.99
CA ILE A 9 18.52 -1.98 -17.09
C ILE A 9 17.16 -2.53 -17.52
N ASP A 10 17.19 -3.31 -18.59
CA ASP A 10 16.01 -4.01 -19.11
C ASP A 10 15.80 -5.38 -18.46
N GLU A 11 14.62 -5.97 -18.70
CA GLU A 11 14.30 -7.33 -18.26
C GLU A 11 15.30 -8.37 -18.81
N SER A 12 15.79 -8.15 -20.03
CA SER A 12 16.83 -8.97 -20.66
C SER A 12 18.12 -8.97 -19.85
N VAL A 13 18.53 -7.83 -19.29
CA VAL A 13 19.73 -7.72 -18.46
C VAL A 13 19.55 -8.46 -17.13
N LEU A 14 18.36 -8.37 -16.51
CA LEU A 14 18.04 -9.12 -15.30
C LEU A 14 18.06 -10.63 -15.54
N LEU A 15 17.48 -11.09 -16.66
CA LEU A 15 17.49 -12.50 -17.06
C LEU A 15 18.91 -13.01 -17.32
N LEU A 16 19.76 -12.20 -17.96
CA LEU A 16 21.16 -12.54 -18.20
C LEU A 16 21.94 -12.67 -16.89
N LEU A 17 21.70 -11.79 -15.90
CA LEU A 17 22.34 -11.89 -14.59
C LEU A 17 21.91 -13.17 -13.85
N GLU A 18 20.64 -13.57 -13.96
CA GLU A 18 20.12 -14.81 -13.37
C GLU A 18 20.68 -16.07 -14.04
N ALA A 19 20.77 -16.08 -15.37
CA ALA A 19 21.40 -17.15 -16.11
C ALA A 19 22.88 -17.30 -15.73
N ASN A 20 23.61 -16.18 -15.63
CA ASN A 20 25.02 -16.17 -15.22
C ASN A 20 25.20 -16.59 -13.75
N GLU A 21 24.29 -16.20 -12.86
CA GLU A 21 24.28 -16.65 -11.46
C GLU A 21 24.15 -18.18 -11.40
N THR A 22 23.21 -18.74 -12.15
CA THR A 22 22.93 -20.18 -12.19
C THR A 22 24.12 -20.94 -12.76
N GLN A 23 24.66 -20.48 -13.89
CA GLN A 23 25.85 -21.07 -14.49
C GLN A 23 27.07 -21.04 -13.56
N ALA A 24 27.28 -19.94 -12.83
CA ALA A 24 28.38 -19.82 -11.87
C ALA A 24 28.19 -20.76 -10.66
N ARG A 25 26.94 -20.94 -10.21
CA ARG A 25 26.59 -21.88 -9.14
C ARG A 25 26.86 -23.33 -9.58
N ASP A 26 26.44 -23.69 -10.78
CA ASP A 26 26.63 -25.02 -11.35
C ASP A 26 28.11 -25.34 -11.61
N ALA A 27 28.91 -24.32 -11.95
CA ALA A 27 30.35 -24.42 -12.09
C ALA A 27 31.11 -24.46 -10.74
N GLY A 28 30.41 -24.41 -9.60
CA GLY A 28 31.01 -24.40 -8.26
C GLY A 28 31.69 -23.09 -7.87
N ALA A 29 31.51 -22.02 -8.64
CA ALA A 29 32.10 -20.71 -8.40
C ALA A 29 31.19 -19.86 -7.48
N ALA A 30 31.19 -20.19 -6.19
CA ALA A 30 30.33 -19.53 -5.20
C ALA A 30 30.54 -18.00 -5.08
N GLY A 31 31.78 -17.52 -5.24
CA GLY A 31 32.09 -16.08 -5.18
C GLY A 31 31.42 -15.28 -6.29
N PRO A 32 31.65 -15.63 -7.58
CA PRO A 32 30.96 -15.02 -8.71
C PRO A 32 29.44 -15.15 -8.65
N ALA A 33 28.90 -16.31 -8.24
CA ALA A 33 27.46 -16.50 -8.09
C ALA A 33 26.85 -15.51 -7.08
N ASN A 34 27.49 -15.34 -5.91
CA ASN A 34 27.03 -14.38 -4.90
C ASN A 34 27.12 -12.92 -5.38
N LEU A 35 28.15 -12.58 -6.16
CA LEU A 35 28.28 -11.26 -6.76
C LEU A 35 27.17 -11.00 -7.79
N MET A 36 26.85 -11.99 -8.63
CA MET A 36 25.75 -11.89 -9.60
C MET A 36 24.39 -11.77 -8.92
N LYS A 37 24.14 -12.54 -7.84
CA LYS A 37 22.92 -12.40 -7.03
C LYS A 37 22.74 -10.96 -6.52
N ARG A 38 23.78 -10.40 -5.89
CA ARG A 38 23.75 -9.01 -5.36
C ARG A 38 23.59 -7.96 -6.46
N LEU A 39 24.21 -8.16 -7.61
CA LEU A 39 24.06 -7.26 -8.76
C LEU A 39 22.64 -7.30 -9.31
N ARG A 40 22.04 -8.49 -9.41
CA ARG A 40 20.65 -8.69 -9.85
C ARG A 40 19.67 -8.00 -8.90
N GLU A 41 19.83 -8.20 -7.59
CA GLU A 41 19.03 -7.54 -6.55
C GLU A 41 19.09 -6.02 -6.67
N ARG A 42 20.31 -5.46 -6.76
CA ARG A 42 20.51 -4.02 -6.88
C ARG A 42 20.00 -3.44 -8.20
N ALA A 43 20.16 -4.16 -9.30
CA ALA A 43 19.63 -3.74 -10.61
C ALA A 43 18.10 -3.72 -10.59
N ALA A 44 17.48 -4.75 -10.00
CA ALA A 44 16.03 -4.82 -9.85
C ALA A 44 15.48 -3.71 -8.93
N GLU A 45 16.17 -3.38 -7.82
CA GLU A 45 15.81 -2.24 -6.98
C GLU A 45 15.89 -0.89 -7.72
N GLU A 46 16.94 -0.69 -8.52
CA GLU A 46 17.10 0.54 -9.30
C GLU A 46 16.04 0.67 -10.41
N LYS A 47 15.64 -0.45 -11.02
CA LYS A 47 14.51 -0.51 -11.96
C LYS A 47 13.18 -0.22 -11.27
N ASP A 48 12.97 -0.79 -10.09
CA ASP A 48 11.76 -0.59 -9.30
C ASP A 48 11.56 0.87 -8.86
N LYS A 49 12.65 1.63 -8.65
CA LYS A 49 12.59 3.09 -8.42
C LYS A 49 12.03 3.88 -9.60
N GLN A 50 12.09 3.35 -10.82
CA GLN A 50 11.54 3.98 -12.02
C GLN A 50 10.03 3.78 -12.15
N VAL A 51 9.46 2.83 -11.41
CA VAL A 51 8.01 2.63 -11.35
C VAL A 51 7.38 3.78 -10.59
N SER A 52 6.35 4.39 -11.19
CA SER A 52 5.66 5.56 -10.66
C SER A 52 4.82 5.26 -9.43
N SER A 53 4.16 4.11 -9.38
CA SER A 53 3.34 3.68 -8.23
C SER A 53 4.16 2.95 -7.18
N LYS A 54 4.06 3.44 -5.94
CA LYS A 54 4.76 2.87 -4.79
C LYS A 54 4.18 1.50 -4.42
N GLU A 55 2.89 1.30 -4.65
CA GLU A 55 2.15 0.08 -4.41
C GLU A 55 2.65 -1.04 -5.34
N ILE A 56 2.79 -0.75 -6.65
CA ILE A 56 3.30 -1.74 -7.60
C ILE A 56 4.78 -2.05 -7.32
N ARG A 57 5.56 -1.05 -6.90
CA ARG A 57 6.93 -1.26 -6.45
C ARG A 57 7.00 -2.24 -5.28
N LEU A 58 6.11 -2.07 -4.29
CA LEU A 58 6.00 -2.95 -3.13
C LEU A 58 5.59 -4.37 -3.56
N ILE A 59 4.58 -4.51 -4.43
CA ILE A 59 4.14 -5.81 -4.97
C ILE A 59 5.30 -6.53 -5.69
N ARG A 60 6.06 -5.83 -6.54
CA ARG A 60 7.22 -6.42 -7.24
C ARG A 60 8.31 -6.87 -6.27
N LYS A 61 8.55 -6.12 -5.20
CA LYS A 61 9.51 -6.49 -4.16
C LYS A 61 9.03 -7.74 -3.41
N LEU A 62 7.74 -7.83 -3.08
CA LEU A 62 7.15 -8.97 -2.37
C LEU A 62 7.09 -10.24 -3.22
N LEU A 63 6.84 -10.13 -4.52
CA LEU A 63 6.85 -11.27 -5.44
C LEU A 63 8.26 -11.88 -5.62
N ARG A 64 9.31 -11.10 -5.40
CA ARG A 64 10.71 -11.54 -5.47
C ARG A 64 11.22 -12.16 -4.17
N ALA A 65 10.59 -11.90 -3.04
CA ALA A 65 10.99 -12.44 -1.75
C ALA A 65 10.73 -13.96 -1.70
N GLU A 66 11.72 -14.70 -1.20
CA GLU A 66 11.69 -16.17 -1.21
C GLU A 66 10.80 -16.70 -0.07
N ASN A 67 10.82 -16.05 1.09
CA ASN A 67 10.19 -16.54 2.32
C ASN A 67 9.13 -15.59 2.89
N SER A 68 8.17 -16.15 3.64
CA SER A 68 7.10 -15.39 4.31
C SER A 68 7.65 -14.37 5.33
N GLN A 69 8.69 -14.74 6.09
CA GLN A 69 9.36 -13.82 7.03
C GLN A 69 9.97 -12.60 6.35
N GLU A 70 10.56 -12.76 5.17
CA GLU A 70 11.11 -11.64 4.41
C GLU A 70 10.00 -10.72 3.90
N ARG A 71 8.86 -11.30 3.49
CA ARG A 71 7.67 -10.53 3.07
C ARG A 71 7.08 -9.73 4.21
N GLU A 72 6.94 -10.33 5.39
CA GLU A 72 6.48 -9.64 6.60
C GLU A 72 7.37 -8.45 6.96
N ALA A 73 8.70 -8.62 6.97
CA ALA A 73 9.63 -7.54 7.25
C ALA A 73 9.54 -6.39 6.23
N ILE A 74 9.32 -6.71 4.94
CA ILE A 74 9.11 -5.72 3.89
C ILE A 74 7.78 -4.98 4.07
N LEU A 75 6.72 -5.69 4.44
CA LEU A 75 5.40 -5.13 4.71
C LEU A 75 5.42 -4.24 5.95
N GLU A 76 6.11 -4.65 7.02
CA GLU A 76 6.28 -3.85 8.23
C GLU A 76 6.97 -2.51 7.93
N ASP A 77 8.10 -2.50 7.21
CA ASP A 77 8.81 -1.26 6.86
C ASP A 77 7.97 -0.34 5.93
N ALA A 78 7.14 -0.92 5.07
CA ALA A 78 6.28 -0.16 4.16
C ALA A 78 5.05 0.45 4.85
N PHE A 79 4.45 -0.29 5.78
CA PHE A 79 3.24 0.11 6.50
C PHE A 79 3.52 0.88 7.79
N THR A 80 4.74 0.86 8.31
CA THR A 80 5.11 1.67 9.47
C THR A 80 5.14 3.14 9.07
N PRO A 81 4.38 4.02 9.75
CA PRO A 81 4.44 5.45 9.50
C PRO A 81 5.84 5.97 9.81
N LYS A 82 6.50 6.52 8.79
CA LYS A 82 7.85 7.08 8.97
C LYS A 82 7.70 8.48 9.52
N GLU A 83 8.26 8.73 10.71
CA GLU A 83 8.31 10.08 11.24
C GLU A 83 8.99 10.98 10.22
N ASN A 84 8.28 12.02 9.77
CA ASN A 84 8.90 13.10 9.04
C ASN A 84 9.89 13.75 9.99
N LEU A 85 11.17 13.38 9.85
CA LEU A 85 12.27 14.06 10.51
C LEU A 85 12.22 15.52 10.04
N LEU A 86 11.59 16.37 10.85
CA LEU A 86 11.62 17.81 10.70
C LEU A 86 13.10 18.21 10.71
N VAL A 87 13.62 18.53 9.53
CA VAL A 87 14.96 19.12 9.42
C VAL A 87 14.84 20.50 10.09
N ALA A 88 15.38 20.61 11.30
CA ALA A 88 15.51 21.88 11.99
C ALA A 88 16.37 22.81 11.12
N GLY A 89 15.74 23.76 10.41
CA GLY A 89 16.45 24.72 9.56
C GLY A 89 15.71 25.23 8.34
N THR A 90 14.52 24.72 7.98
CA THR A 90 13.72 25.34 6.91
C THR A 90 13.10 26.66 7.40
N PRO A 91 13.15 27.73 6.58
CA PRO A 91 12.64 29.06 6.96
C PRO A 91 11.15 29.06 7.32
N GLU A 92 10.38 28.12 6.78
CA GLU A 92 8.95 27.92 7.08
C GLU A 92 8.71 27.43 8.52
N ASN A 93 9.56 26.54 9.04
CA ASN A 93 9.49 26.07 10.42
C ASN A 93 9.98 27.14 11.42
N ALA A 94 10.96 27.95 11.01
CA ALA A 94 11.45 29.07 11.82
C ALA A 94 10.41 30.20 11.93
N MET A 95 9.64 30.48 10.87
CA MET A 95 8.55 31.46 10.90
C MET A 95 7.38 30.99 11.78
N LYS A 96 6.98 29.72 11.70
CA LYS A 96 5.91 29.17 12.56
C LYS A 96 6.28 29.17 14.05
N ALA A 97 7.56 28.94 14.39
CA ALA A 97 8.05 29.01 15.76
C ALA A 97 8.06 30.44 16.36
N ILE A 98 8.10 31.49 15.53
CA ILE A 98 8.02 32.89 15.98
C ILE A 98 6.57 33.29 16.33
N ASP A 99 5.58 32.67 15.70
CA ASP A 99 4.15 32.98 15.88
C ASP A 99 3.48 32.18 17.01
N GLY A 100 4.23 31.33 17.72
CA GLY A 100 3.74 30.56 18.87
C GLY A 100 2.83 29.37 18.51
N GLU A 101 2.60 29.10 17.22
CA GLU A 101 1.92 27.90 16.76
C GLU A 101 2.89 26.71 16.78
N GLN A 102 2.55 25.66 17.54
CA GLN A 102 3.20 24.37 17.36
C GLN A 102 2.97 23.93 15.91
N PRO A 103 4.01 23.57 15.15
CA PRO A 103 3.82 23.05 13.80
C PRO A 103 2.88 21.86 13.92
N GLU A 104 1.72 21.93 13.24
CA GLU A 104 0.81 20.79 13.10
C GLU A 104 1.66 19.59 12.70
N GLN A 105 1.74 18.61 13.60
CA GLN A 105 2.39 17.35 13.29
C GLN A 105 1.52 16.68 12.25
N ASP A 106 1.84 16.89 10.97
CA ASP A 106 1.27 16.09 9.89
C ASP A 106 1.43 14.63 10.30
N LYS A 107 0.30 13.94 10.53
CA LYS A 107 0.28 12.54 10.94
C LYS A 107 1.23 11.79 10.03
N ALA A 108 2.26 11.16 10.60
CA ALA A 108 3.26 10.40 9.85
C ALA A 108 2.51 9.42 8.96
N MET A 109 2.47 9.68 7.65
CA MET A 109 1.80 8.80 6.70
C MET A 109 2.74 7.64 6.38
N PRO A 110 2.23 6.39 6.30
CA PRO A 110 3.03 5.27 5.82
C PRO A 110 3.47 5.50 4.38
N ASP A 111 4.56 4.87 3.96
CA ASP A 111 5.06 5.01 2.59
C ASP A 111 4.05 4.45 1.57
N VAL A 112 3.35 3.38 1.95
CA VAL A 112 2.18 2.84 1.26
C VAL A 112 1.09 2.56 2.30
N PRO A 113 -0.10 3.19 2.20
CA PRO A 113 -1.18 2.88 3.12
C PRO A 113 -1.77 1.48 2.81
N PRO A 114 -2.11 0.67 3.83
CA PRO A 114 -2.60 -0.69 3.63
C PRO A 114 -3.83 -0.82 2.69
N PRO A 115 -4.85 0.07 2.74
CA PRO A 115 -5.99 0.00 1.83
C PRO A 115 -5.59 0.14 0.36
N ASP A 116 -4.70 1.08 0.04
CA ASP A 116 -4.25 1.32 -1.34
C ASP A 116 -3.41 0.14 -1.85
N PHE A 117 -2.62 -0.48 -0.97
CA PHE A 117 -1.90 -1.70 -1.30
C PHE A 117 -2.86 -2.86 -1.68
N ILE A 118 -3.92 -3.08 -0.88
CA ILE A 118 -4.92 -4.11 -1.19
C ILE A 118 -5.64 -3.81 -2.50
N ASN A 119 -5.98 -2.55 -2.78
CA ASN A 119 -6.58 -2.14 -4.04
C ASN A 119 -5.63 -2.37 -5.23
N ALA A 120 -4.34 -2.11 -5.07
CA ALA A 120 -3.33 -2.43 -6.08
C ALA A 120 -3.20 -3.94 -6.31
N CYS A 121 -3.26 -4.77 -5.26
CA CYS A 121 -3.30 -6.23 -5.38
C CYS A 121 -4.53 -6.70 -6.17
N LYS A 122 -5.72 -6.15 -5.89
CA LYS A 122 -6.96 -6.43 -6.65
C LYS A 122 -6.81 -6.03 -8.11
N ALA A 123 -6.27 -4.84 -8.39
CA ALA A 123 -6.05 -4.37 -9.76
C ALA A 123 -5.08 -5.27 -10.53
N VAL A 124 -4.01 -5.77 -9.89
CA VAL A 124 -3.07 -6.71 -10.52
C VAL A 124 -3.76 -8.05 -10.77
N MET A 125 -4.58 -8.54 -9.85
CA MET A 125 -5.36 -9.77 -10.07
C MET A 125 -6.37 -9.63 -11.21
N LEU A 126 -7.03 -8.47 -11.37
CA LEU A 126 -7.98 -8.26 -12.46
C LEU A 126 -7.29 -8.23 -13.83
N ASN A 127 -6.12 -7.58 -13.91
CA ASN A 127 -5.39 -7.42 -15.17
C ASN A 127 -4.54 -8.65 -15.55
N PHE A 128 -3.99 -9.35 -14.56
CA PHE A 128 -3.00 -10.42 -14.75
C PHE A 128 -3.38 -11.75 -14.09
N GLY A 129 -4.56 -11.87 -13.49
CA GLY A 129 -5.00 -13.08 -12.79
C GLY A 129 -5.13 -14.31 -13.69
N ASN A 130 -5.23 -14.11 -15.01
CA ASN A 130 -5.27 -15.18 -16.00
C ASN A 130 -3.87 -15.67 -16.44
N LEU A 131 -2.77 -15.04 -15.97
CA LEU A 131 -1.43 -15.57 -16.18
C LEU A 131 -1.18 -16.71 -15.18
N SER A 132 -1.57 -17.91 -15.59
CA SER A 132 -1.00 -19.14 -15.05
C SER A 132 0.36 -19.36 -15.74
N TYR A 133 1.45 -19.22 -14.98
CA TYR A 133 2.77 -19.64 -15.44
C TYR A 133 2.95 -21.10 -15.03
N ASP A 134 3.32 -21.93 -16.01
CA ASP A 134 3.61 -23.36 -15.90
C ASP A 134 4.97 -23.63 -15.22
N ASP A 135 5.30 -22.84 -14.19
CA ASP A 135 6.53 -22.96 -13.40
C ASP A 135 6.17 -23.49 -12.00
N ASP A 136 7.07 -24.27 -11.38
CA ASP A 136 6.89 -24.95 -10.08
C ASP A 136 6.58 -24.00 -8.89
N ARG A 137 6.47 -22.70 -9.18
CA ARG A 137 6.21 -21.57 -8.27
C ARG A 137 4.72 -21.25 -8.09
N GLY A 138 3.82 -21.83 -8.88
CA GLY A 138 2.36 -21.70 -8.77
C GLY A 138 1.77 -20.46 -9.45
N ASP A 139 0.43 -20.43 -9.55
CA ASP A 139 -0.32 -19.34 -10.21
C ASP A 139 -0.02 -17.97 -9.58
N LEU A 140 0.19 -16.95 -10.42
CA LEU A 140 0.42 -15.57 -9.97
C LEU A 140 -0.71 -15.08 -9.04
N ALA A 141 -1.95 -15.46 -9.37
CA ALA A 141 -3.12 -15.14 -8.56
C ALA A 141 -3.05 -15.74 -7.15
N SER A 142 -2.52 -16.95 -7.00
CA SER A 142 -2.38 -17.61 -5.69
C SER A 142 -1.35 -16.89 -4.80
N ARG A 143 -0.21 -16.49 -5.39
CA ARG A 143 0.83 -15.73 -4.70
C ARG A 143 0.35 -14.36 -4.26
N ILE A 144 -0.39 -13.65 -5.12
CA ILE A 144 -0.93 -12.34 -4.75
C ILE A 144 -1.95 -12.46 -3.61
N LYS A 145 -2.81 -13.49 -3.64
CA LYS A 145 -3.73 -13.76 -2.51
C LYS A 145 -2.98 -14.04 -1.21
N GLN A 146 -1.92 -14.85 -1.26
CA GLN A 146 -1.08 -15.11 -0.08
C GLN A 146 -0.46 -13.80 0.45
N ILE A 147 0.14 -12.99 -0.42
CA ILE A 147 0.72 -11.70 -0.05
C ILE A 147 -0.34 -10.76 0.52
N ALA A 148 -1.55 -10.72 -0.05
CA ALA A 148 -2.64 -9.90 0.47
C ALA A 148 -3.05 -10.34 1.88
N SER A 149 -3.15 -11.65 2.13
CA SER A 149 -3.45 -12.16 3.48
C SER A 149 -2.33 -11.88 4.50
N GLU A 150 -1.06 -11.98 4.10
CA GLU A 150 0.07 -11.60 4.95
C GLU A 150 0.06 -10.09 5.24
N ALA A 151 -0.28 -9.26 4.24
CA ALA A 151 -0.40 -7.81 4.39
C ALA A 151 -1.52 -7.42 5.36
N GLU A 152 -2.66 -8.12 5.34
CA GLU A 152 -3.75 -7.90 6.29
C GLU A 152 -3.33 -8.21 7.74
N VAL A 153 -2.60 -9.31 7.95
CA VAL A 153 -2.05 -9.68 9.27
C VAL A 153 -1.04 -8.64 9.76
N VAL A 154 -0.18 -8.13 8.88
CA VAL A 154 0.80 -7.09 9.23
C VAL A 154 0.09 -5.75 9.53
N ALA A 155 -0.88 -5.37 8.70
CA ALA A 155 -1.64 -4.13 8.89
C ALA A 155 -2.44 -4.15 10.20
N THR A 156 -3.12 -5.27 10.51
CA THR A 156 -3.85 -5.43 11.77
C THR A 156 -2.94 -5.41 13.00
N ARG A 157 -1.69 -5.88 12.88
CA ARG A 157 -0.70 -5.79 13.96
C ARG A 157 -0.19 -4.37 14.20
N ILE A 158 -0.05 -3.56 13.15
CA ILE A 158 0.47 -2.18 13.25
C ILE A 158 -0.62 -1.20 13.66
N TYR A 159 -1.79 -1.28 13.02
CA TYR A 159 -2.88 -0.31 13.19
C TYR A 159 -4.00 -0.81 14.11
N GLY A 160 -3.94 -2.07 14.56
CA GLY A 160 -5.06 -2.74 15.22
C GLY A 160 -6.08 -3.29 14.22
N GLN A 161 -7.06 -4.03 14.70
CA GLN A 161 -8.19 -4.43 13.88
C GLN A 161 -8.93 -3.16 13.42
N GLY A 162 -9.14 -3.01 12.11
CA GLY A 162 -9.86 -1.86 11.57
C GLY A 162 -11.22 -1.77 12.24
N MET A 163 -11.48 -0.67 12.95
CA MET A 163 -12.79 -0.39 13.51
C MET A 163 -13.65 0.22 12.41
N SER A 164 -14.82 -0.35 12.17
CA SER A 164 -15.86 0.24 11.32
C SER A 164 -16.25 1.64 11.83
N LEU A 165 -16.86 2.47 10.99
CA LEU A 165 -17.36 3.80 11.40
C LEU A 165 -18.26 3.74 12.63
N ARG A 166 -19.06 2.66 12.73
CA ARG A 166 -19.93 2.39 13.88
C ARG A 166 -19.14 2.00 15.13
N GLU A 167 -18.16 1.13 15.01
CA GLU A 167 -17.28 0.76 16.13
C GLU A 167 -16.40 1.94 16.58
N GLN A 168 -16.02 2.85 15.68
CA GLN A 168 -15.34 4.08 16.03
C GLN A 168 -16.24 5.02 16.84
N GLN A 169 -17.53 5.11 16.51
CA GLN A 169 -18.50 5.91 17.25
C GLN A 169 -18.81 5.29 18.61
N ASP A 170 -19.07 3.98 18.67
CA ASP A 170 -19.30 3.25 19.92
C ASP A 170 -18.08 3.37 20.84
N ARG A 171 -16.87 3.32 20.29
CA ARG A 171 -15.65 3.58 21.06
C ARG A 171 -15.50 5.04 21.49
N MET A 172 -15.79 6.01 20.64
CA MET A 172 -15.75 7.43 21.03
C MET A 172 -16.79 7.77 22.10
N TRP A 173 -17.91 7.05 22.09
CA TRP A 173 -18.94 7.06 23.11
C TRP A 173 -18.45 6.40 24.42
N GLU A 174 -17.88 5.20 24.35
CA GLU A 174 -17.28 4.50 25.50
C GLU A 174 -16.11 5.29 26.12
N ASP A 175 -15.33 5.99 25.29
CA ASP A 175 -14.21 6.85 25.67
C ASP A 175 -14.67 8.28 26.09
N GLU A 176 -15.99 8.52 26.18
CA GLU A 176 -16.66 9.80 26.55
C GLU A 176 -16.23 11.04 25.72
N THR A 177 -15.63 10.85 24.55
CA THR A 177 -15.11 11.93 23.71
C THR A 177 -16.18 12.66 22.90
N THR A 178 -17.39 12.10 22.79
CA THR A 178 -18.52 12.67 22.04
C THR A 178 -19.81 12.64 22.86
N SER A 179 -20.51 13.77 22.94
CA SER A 179 -21.76 13.90 23.70
C SER A 179 -23.01 13.52 22.87
N ILE A 180 -24.08 13.08 23.53
CA ILE A 180 -25.43 12.89 22.93
C ILE A 180 -25.85 14.12 22.13
N PHE A 181 -25.58 15.31 22.67
CA PHE A 181 -25.98 16.56 22.04
C PHE A 181 -25.21 16.86 20.75
N ASP A 182 -23.95 16.39 20.64
CA ASP A 182 -23.17 16.54 19.41
C ASP A 182 -23.66 15.58 18.33
N LEU A 183 -24.10 14.38 18.72
CA LEU A 183 -24.70 13.39 17.81
C LEU A 183 -26.07 13.86 17.29
N GLU A 184 -26.92 14.39 18.17
CA GLU A 184 -28.21 14.98 17.80
C GLU A 184 -28.02 16.17 16.84
N LYS A 185 -27.01 17.00 17.09
CA LYS A 185 -26.68 18.11 16.19
C LYS A 185 -26.25 17.61 14.81
N MET A 186 -25.46 16.55 14.75
CA MET A 186 -24.99 15.97 13.48
C MET A 186 -26.15 15.32 12.70
N GLU A 187 -27.12 14.74 13.40
CA GLU A 187 -28.36 14.19 12.83
C GLU A 187 -29.23 15.31 12.25
N LEU A 188 -29.47 16.37 13.02
CA LEU A 188 -30.23 17.54 12.57
C LEU A 188 -29.57 18.26 11.39
N GLU A 189 -28.24 18.31 11.34
CA GLU A 189 -27.49 18.89 10.22
C GLU A 189 -27.53 18.02 8.95
N ALA A 190 -27.61 16.69 9.08
CA ALA A 190 -27.82 15.79 7.96
C ALA A 190 -29.26 15.90 7.43
N GLU A 191 -30.24 15.87 8.33
CA GLU A 191 -31.66 16.02 7.99
C GLU A 191 -31.95 17.39 7.34
N ALA A 192 -31.32 18.46 7.83
CA ALA A 192 -31.43 19.80 7.23
C ALA A 192 -30.85 19.87 5.80
N ARG A 193 -29.90 18.99 5.46
CA ARG A 193 -29.35 18.85 4.11
C ARG A 193 -30.13 17.86 3.24
N GLY A 194 -31.16 17.21 3.78
CA GLY A 194 -31.92 16.15 3.11
C GLY A 194 -31.13 14.85 2.96
N GLU A 195 -30.06 14.69 3.74
CA GLU A 195 -29.22 13.50 3.79
C GLU A 195 -29.60 12.66 5.02
N ASN A 196 -29.54 11.34 4.91
CA ASN A 196 -29.69 10.47 6.07
C ASN A 196 -28.44 10.58 6.94
N ALA A 197 -28.60 10.46 8.26
CA ALA A 197 -27.47 10.44 9.15
C ALA A 197 -26.53 9.28 8.77
N PRO A 198 -25.20 9.47 8.75
CA PRO A 198 -24.24 8.48 8.22
C PRO A 198 -24.34 7.08 8.83
N TRP A 199 -24.92 6.96 10.03
CA TRP A 199 -25.11 5.70 10.77
C TRP A 199 -26.48 5.04 10.56
N THR A 200 -27.40 5.65 9.81
CA THR A 200 -28.76 5.13 9.56
C THR A 200 -28.87 4.25 8.32
N ASN A 201 -27.81 4.15 7.51
CA ASN A 201 -27.72 3.24 6.37
C ASN A 201 -26.88 2.00 6.73
N PRO A 202 -27.51 0.89 7.17
CA PRO A 202 -26.81 -0.37 7.39
C PRO A 202 -26.31 -1.03 6.08
N ASP A 203 -26.81 -0.58 4.92
CA ASP A 203 -26.49 -1.11 3.58
C ASP A 203 -25.57 -0.19 2.76
N GLU A 204 -25.16 0.98 3.27
CA GLU A 204 -24.00 1.71 2.73
C GLU A 204 -22.75 1.03 3.26
N ASP A 205 -22.48 -0.14 2.67
CA ASP A 205 -21.23 -0.87 2.76
C ASP A 205 -20.04 0.09 2.62
N ASP A 206 -18.90 -0.29 3.20
CA ASP A 206 -17.56 0.29 3.00
C ASP A 206 -17.12 0.43 1.50
N ASN A 207 -18.01 0.10 0.55
CA ASN A 207 -17.95 0.40 -0.87
C ASN A 207 -18.84 1.61 -1.21
N ALA A 208 -18.38 2.83 -0.93
CA ALA A 208 -18.95 4.01 -1.56
C ALA A 208 -18.81 3.88 -3.09
N ILE A 209 -19.84 3.37 -3.74
CA ILE A 209 -20.01 3.41 -5.19
C ILE A 209 -20.00 4.89 -5.54
N LEU A 210 -18.96 5.32 -6.24
CA LEU A 210 -18.80 6.69 -6.70
C LEU A 210 -20.13 7.14 -7.35
N PRO A 211 -20.64 8.34 -7.02
CA PRO A 211 -21.87 8.83 -7.62
C PRO A 211 -21.75 8.79 -9.15
N GLY A 212 -22.61 8.01 -9.79
CA GLY A 212 -22.58 7.74 -11.23
C GLY A 212 -22.15 6.33 -11.64
N PHE A 213 -21.94 5.40 -10.71
CA PHE A 213 -21.65 3.99 -11.01
C PHE A 213 -22.76 3.04 -10.53
N ASP A 214 -23.00 1.94 -11.25
CA ASP A 214 -23.92 0.88 -10.83
C ASP A 214 -23.22 -0.16 -9.92
N LEU A 215 -23.99 -1.11 -9.36
CA LEU A 215 -23.51 -2.23 -8.54
C LEU A 215 -22.48 -3.13 -9.26
N ASP A 216 -22.38 -3.02 -10.59
CA ASP A 216 -21.42 -3.72 -11.44
C ASP A 216 -20.19 -2.86 -11.79
N GLY A 217 -20.07 -1.65 -11.24
CA GLY A 217 -18.94 -0.75 -11.46
C GLY A 217 -18.90 -0.12 -12.86
N LYS A 218 -20.04 0.03 -13.53
CA LYS A 218 -20.17 0.76 -14.81
C LYS A 218 -20.70 2.17 -14.60
N MET A 219 -20.09 3.12 -15.30
CA MET A 219 -20.49 4.53 -15.25
C MET A 219 -21.82 4.72 -16.00
N GLN A 220 -22.89 5.14 -15.31
CA GLN A 220 -24.16 5.51 -15.94
C GLN A 220 -24.07 6.95 -16.47
N ILE A 221 -23.82 7.06 -17.77
CA ILE A 221 -23.93 8.34 -18.48
C ILE A 221 -25.36 8.46 -19.00
N GLY A 222 -26.18 9.24 -18.29
CA GLY A 222 -27.49 9.70 -18.77
C GLY A 222 -28.66 9.13 -17.97
N GLY A 223 -29.30 10.00 -17.18
CA GLY A 223 -30.53 9.70 -16.47
C GLY A 223 -31.76 9.76 -17.35
N SER A 224 -32.75 8.96 -16.97
CA SER A 224 -34.17 9.29 -17.00
C SER A 224 -34.82 8.74 -15.74
#